data_AF-B7FSV2-F1
#
_entry.id   AF-B7FSV2-F1
#
_cell.length_a   1.000
_cell.length_b   1.000
_cell.length_c   1.000
_cell.angle_alpha   90.00
_cell.angle_beta   90.00
_cell.angle_gamma   90.00
#
_symmetry.space_group_name_H-M   'P 1'
#
loop_
_entity.id
_entity.type
_entity.pdbx_description
1 polymer ?
#
loop_
_entity_poly.entity_id
_entity_poly.type
_entity_poly.pdbx_seq_one_letter_code
_entity_poly.pdbx_strand_id
1 'polypeptide(L)'
;PDVLGKTEVVKNTLNPQWTKVFVFDYELGTPMKVAVSIFDEVRKGDNKSMGSAMFDIGELLGARGNTKAKRLKGGGTLFAHLRKSEGSGLLRLKMKGIKLKNVEGMFSKSDPFFELSRCINSAGGDTWDNVYRSQPIKNNLSPDWEESTLPLSTLCGGNKDLPIQVSVYDFEGSGKHTIMGIFETTVNGLVNASTNGAEDVGKAFNLQKKGKDCGSVVILKAEPSVFVPGTPSFVDYISGGCELNVVVAIDFTGSNGDPRKPGTLHYRHPDGSHNDYEKAIASIVNILAKYDSDQKFPVVGFGAKYNGVVRHCFQCGPSPEVHGVQGVLDAYHSVFQSGLIMSSPTTFVEAIETAASRANVTQEAAKRDGKQAYTILLILSDGAVTDVPSTKQCLERVSDSPLSVVIVGVGSADFTSMEFLDDSSGKRDIAQFVQYNKHSSSPVDLTSVTLKEIPDQVVGYFQSKCVSP
;
A
#
# COMPACT_ATOMS: atom_id res chain seq x y z
N PRO A 1 -4.04 -5.61 -20.79
CA PRO A 1 -2.78 -5.54 -20.01
C PRO A 1 -1.96 -4.38 -20.55
N ASP A 2 -1.52 -3.48 -19.68
CA ASP A 2 -0.74 -2.33 -20.11
C ASP A 2 0.68 -2.77 -20.45
N VAL A 3 1.12 -2.42 -21.65
CA VAL A 3 2.46 -2.79 -22.13
C VAL A 3 3.46 -1.78 -21.57
N LEU A 4 4.22 -2.19 -20.55
CA LEU A 4 5.29 -1.37 -19.96
C LEU A 4 6.41 -1.06 -20.98
N GLY A 5 6.61 -1.92 -21.96
CA GLY A 5 7.51 -1.69 -23.10
C GLY A 5 8.23 -2.96 -23.56
N LYS A 6 9.31 -2.76 -24.33
CA LYS A 6 10.22 -3.80 -24.80
C LYS A 6 11.66 -3.43 -24.47
N THR A 7 12.47 -4.41 -24.09
CA THR A 7 13.92 -4.25 -23.92
C THR A 7 14.64 -4.15 -25.25
N GLU A 8 15.92 -3.82 -25.21
CA GLU A 8 16.84 -3.97 -26.33
C GLU A 8 17.11 -5.45 -26.67
N VAL A 9 17.47 -5.71 -27.93
CA VAL A 9 17.92 -7.03 -28.38
C VAL A 9 19.39 -7.21 -28.01
N VAL A 10 19.69 -8.24 -27.21
CA VAL A 10 21.07 -8.62 -26.87
C VAL A 10 21.53 -9.70 -27.84
N LYS A 11 22.54 -9.37 -28.66
CA LYS A 11 22.98 -10.25 -29.75
C LYS A 11 23.86 -11.40 -29.24
N ASN A 12 23.70 -12.57 -29.86
CA ASN A 12 24.62 -13.71 -29.75
C ASN A 12 24.89 -14.20 -28.31
N THR A 13 23.85 -14.35 -27.49
CA THR A 13 23.99 -14.87 -26.12
C THR A 13 22.83 -15.77 -25.72
N LEU A 14 23.11 -16.77 -24.89
CA LEU A 14 22.12 -17.61 -24.21
C LEU A 14 21.82 -17.13 -22.78
N ASN A 15 22.58 -16.14 -22.29
CA ASN A 15 22.46 -15.54 -20.97
C ASN A 15 22.37 -14.01 -21.12
N PRO A 16 21.31 -13.48 -21.74
CA PRO A 16 21.17 -12.04 -21.95
C PRO A 16 21.05 -11.29 -20.61
N GLN A 17 21.72 -10.16 -20.51
CA GLN A 17 21.51 -9.16 -19.47
C GLN A 17 20.99 -7.89 -20.13
N TRP A 18 19.79 -7.46 -19.74
CA TRP A 18 19.17 -6.24 -20.26
C TRP A 18 19.47 -5.06 -19.35
N THR A 19 19.59 -3.89 -19.97
CA THR A 19 19.87 -2.62 -19.32
C THR A 19 18.63 -1.75 -19.22
N LYS A 20 17.65 -1.95 -20.11
CA LYS A 20 16.39 -1.20 -20.06
C LYS A 20 15.60 -1.54 -18.79
N VAL A 21 15.22 -0.49 -18.07
CA VAL A 21 14.39 -0.54 -16.86
C VAL A 21 12.96 -0.16 -17.21
N PHE A 22 12.00 -0.84 -16.60
CA PHE A 22 10.57 -0.51 -16.67
C PHE A 22 10.15 0.13 -15.35
N VAL A 23 9.49 1.28 -15.44
CA VAL A 23 9.00 2.03 -14.27
C VAL A 23 7.48 1.93 -14.24
N PHE A 24 6.95 1.67 -13.05
CA PHE A 24 5.52 1.60 -12.79
C PHE A 24 5.26 2.03 -11.35
N ASP A 25 4.08 2.60 -11.10
CA ASP A 25 3.63 2.88 -9.74
C ASP A 25 3.15 1.59 -9.08
N TYR A 26 3.48 1.42 -7.81
CA TYR A 26 3.02 0.30 -6.99
C TYR A 26 2.56 0.82 -5.64
N GLU A 27 1.30 0.55 -5.33
CA GLU A 27 0.72 0.77 -4.02
C GLU A 27 0.79 -0.53 -3.22
N LEU A 28 1.28 -0.45 -1.99
CA LEU A 28 1.44 -1.64 -1.16
C LEU A 28 0.10 -2.34 -0.95
N GLY A 29 0.08 -3.66 -1.13
CA GLY A 29 -1.13 -4.46 -0.99
C GLY A 29 -1.99 -4.52 -2.24
N THR A 30 -1.77 -3.65 -3.23
CA THR A 30 -2.50 -3.76 -4.50
C THR A 30 -1.97 -4.96 -5.29
N PRO A 31 -2.84 -5.93 -5.68
CA PRO A 31 -2.41 -7.07 -6.48
C PRO A 31 -1.87 -6.60 -7.83
N MET A 32 -0.55 -6.67 -8.00
CA MET A 32 0.10 -6.29 -9.25
C MET A 32 0.94 -7.45 -9.78
N LYS A 33 0.65 -7.85 -11.02
CA LYS A 33 1.40 -8.90 -11.73
C LYS A 33 2.00 -8.35 -13.01
N VAL A 34 3.30 -8.56 -13.18
CA VAL A 34 4.04 -8.21 -14.40
C VAL A 34 4.32 -9.48 -15.19
N ALA A 35 3.73 -9.58 -16.38
CA ALA A 35 3.99 -10.66 -17.33
C ALA A 35 5.18 -10.27 -18.22
N VAL A 36 6.21 -11.12 -18.24
CA VAL A 36 7.39 -10.95 -19.08
C VAL A 36 7.41 -12.08 -20.11
N SER A 37 7.45 -11.71 -21.39
CA SER A 37 7.57 -12.65 -22.51
C SER A 37 8.90 -12.44 -23.22
N ILE A 38 9.63 -13.52 -23.45
CA ILE A 38 10.95 -13.54 -24.06
C ILE A 38 10.84 -13.95 -25.52
N PHE A 39 11.59 -13.26 -26.37
CA PHE A 39 11.63 -13.49 -27.81
C PHE A 39 13.07 -13.53 -28.30
N ASP A 40 13.34 -14.42 -29.26
CA ASP A 40 14.55 -14.47 -30.08
C ASP A 40 14.29 -13.70 -31.38
N GLU A 41 15.10 -12.68 -31.66
CA GLU A 41 15.01 -11.91 -32.91
C GLU A 41 15.82 -12.65 -33.98
N VAL A 42 15.13 -13.46 -34.80
CA VAL A 42 15.75 -14.26 -35.86
C VAL A 42 16.20 -13.36 -37.02
N ARG A 43 15.35 -12.38 -37.36
CA ARG A 43 15.62 -11.28 -38.30
C ARG A 43 14.92 -10.04 -37.78
N LYS A 44 15.34 -8.85 -38.20
CA LYS A 44 14.74 -7.58 -37.72
C LYS A 44 13.22 -7.59 -37.92
N GLY A 45 12.46 -7.62 -36.82
CA GLY A 45 10.99 -7.69 -36.82
C GLY A 45 10.38 -9.11 -36.88
N ASP A 46 11.18 -10.15 -37.06
CA ASP A 46 10.78 -11.56 -36.99
C ASP A 46 11.23 -12.16 -35.65
N ASN A 47 10.26 -12.26 -34.72
CA ASN A 47 10.50 -12.61 -33.33
C ASN A 47 9.89 -13.97 -33.00
N LYS A 48 10.74 -14.94 -32.64
CA LYS A 48 10.31 -16.26 -32.17
C LYS A 48 10.14 -16.25 -30.65
N SER A 49 8.96 -16.62 -30.16
CA SER A 49 8.74 -16.71 -28.70
C SER A 49 9.59 -17.82 -28.08
N MET A 50 10.25 -17.50 -26.96
CA MET A 50 11.05 -18.44 -26.16
C MET A 50 10.38 -18.83 -24.84
N GLY A 51 9.31 -18.11 -24.46
CA GLY A 51 8.53 -18.40 -23.27
C GLY A 51 8.18 -17.16 -22.48
N SER A 52 7.46 -17.37 -21.37
CA SER A 52 7.03 -16.28 -20.49
C SER A 52 7.03 -16.69 -19.02
N ALA A 53 7.12 -15.68 -18.16
CA ALA A 53 6.94 -15.78 -16.72
C ALA A 53 6.10 -14.61 -16.21
N MET A 54 5.40 -14.81 -15.10
CA MET A 54 4.59 -13.79 -14.45
C MET A 54 5.11 -13.57 -13.04
N PHE A 55 5.46 -12.33 -12.69
CA PHE A 55 5.96 -11.93 -11.38
C PHE A 55 4.86 -11.21 -10.61
N ASP A 56 4.64 -11.58 -9.35
CA ASP A 56 3.82 -10.80 -8.42
C ASP A 56 4.75 -9.79 -7.73
N ILE A 57 4.41 -8.51 -7.80
CA ILE A 57 5.29 -7.44 -7.32
C ILE A 57 5.42 -7.46 -5.80
N GLY A 58 4.34 -7.79 -5.07
CA GLY A 58 4.38 -7.92 -3.61
C GLY A 58 5.31 -9.05 -3.18
N GLU A 59 5.22 -10.21 -3.82
CA GLU A 59 6.13 -11.34 -3.55
C GLU A 59 7.59 -11.04 -3.92
N LEU A 60 7.84 -10.17 -4.89
CA LEU A 60 9.19 -9.84 -5.34
C LEU A 60 9.81 -8.80 -4.40
N LEU A 61 9.03 -7.85 -3.89
CA LEU A 61 9.44 -6.94 -2.81
C LEU A 61 9.78 -7.70 -1.52
N GLY A 62 8.99 -8.71 -1.13
CA GLY A 62 9.29 -9.55 0.03
C GLY A 62 10.43 -10.55 -0.18
N ALA A 63 10.93 -10.71 -1.41
CA ALA A 63 12.01 -11.65 -1.70
C ALA A 63 13.38 -11.07 -1.33
N ARG A 64 14.27 -11.92 -0.82
CA ARG A 64 15.64 -11.53 -0.48
C ARG A 64 16.35 -10.83 -1.64
N GLY A 65 16.82 -9.60 -1.41
CA GLY A 65 17.50 -8.78 -2.41
C GLY A 65 16.60 -8.33 -3.56
N ASN A 66 15.29 -8.28 -3.33
CA ASN A 66 14.26 -7.92 -4.32
C ASN A 66 14.41 -8.65 -5.65
N THR A 67 14.83 -9.91 -5.59
CA THR A 67 15.16 -10.69 -6.78
C THR A 67 14.41 -12.00 -6.75
N LYS A 68 13.70 -12.30 -7.84
CA LYS A 68 12.97 -13.56 -7.99
C LYS A 68 13.32 -14.24 -9.30
N ALA A 69 13.63 -15.52 -9.21
CA ALA A 69 13.85 -16.38 -10.37
C ALA A 69 12.56 -17.15 -10.69
N LYS A 70 12.14 -17.15 -11.97
CA LYS A 70 11.03 -17.98 -12.44
C LYS A 70 11.44 -18.75 -13.69
N ARG A 71 11.04 -20.02 -13.75
CA ARG A 71 11.24 -20.87 -14.93
C ARG A 71 10.29 -20.43 -16.04
N LEU A 72 10.81 -20.29 -17.26
CA LEU A 72 10.01 -19.90 -18.41
C LEU A 72 9.21 -21.09 -18.95
N LYS A 73 7.99 -20.82 -19.41
CA LYS A 73 7.21 -21.76 -20.23
C LYS A 73 7.87 -21.91 -21.61
N GLY A 74 8.83 -22.84 -21.73
CA GLY A 74 9.65 -23.01 -22.93
C GLY A 74 11.09 -23.42 -22.66
N GLY A 75 11.53 -23.37 -21.38
CA GLY A 75 12.91 -23.65 -20.98
C GLY A 75 13.69 -22.38 -20.64
N GLY A 76 14.70 -22.51 -19.79
CA GLY A 76 15.43 -21.36 -19.23
C GLY A 76 14.79 -20.77 -17.96
N THR A 77 15.54 -19.87 -17.33
CA THR A 77 15.16 -19.19 -16.08
C THR A 77 15.31 -17.69 -16.28
N LEU A 78 14.29 -16.94 -15.90
CA LEU A 78 14.30 -15.49 -15.90
C LEU A 78 14.44 -14.98 -14.46
N PHE A 79 15.42 -14.09 -14.26
CA PHE A 79 15.62 -13.36 -13.01
C PHE A 79 15.05 -11.96 -13.17
N ALA A 80 14.14 -11.58 -12.27
CA ALA A 80 13.62 -10.22 -12.19
C ALA A 80 14.13 -9.56 -10.91
N HIS A 81 14.56 -8.31 -11.03
CA HIS A 81 15.03 -7.48 -9.92
C HIS A 81 14.20 -6.20 -9.84
N LEU A 82 13.81 -5.79 -8.64
CA LEU A 82 13.05 -4.57 -8.40
C LEU A 82 13.81 -3.64 -7.46
N ARG A 83 13.75 -2.35 -7.79
CA ARG A 83 14.30 -1.27 -6.99
C ARG A 83 13.35 -0.09 -7.04
N LYS A 84 13.34 0.70 -5.97
CA LYS A 84 12.66 1.99 -5.95
C LYS A 84 13.32 2.92 -6.98
N SER A 85 12.51 3.63 -7.76
CA SER A 85 13.01 4.67 -8.66
C SER A 85 13.38 5.91 -7.86
N GLU A 86 14.57 6.46 -8.07
CA GLU A 86 14.93 7.78 -7.54
C GLU A 86 13.99 8.84 -8.17
N GLY A 87 13.26 9.62 -7.35
CA GLY A 87 12.32 10.67 -7.82
C GLY A 87 10.90 10.69 -7.22
N SER A 88 10.57 9.86 -6.21
CA SER A 88 9.21 9.66 -5.64
C SER A 88 8.68 10.80 -4.73
N GLY A 89 8.97 12.07 -5.02
CA GLY A 89 8.47 13.20 -4.23
C GLY A 89 7.00 13.56 -4.54
N LEU A 90 6.41 14.42 -3.74
CA LEU A 90 5.13 15.09 -3.98
C LEU A 90 5.41 16.51 -4.48
N LEU A 91 4.51 17.09 -5.26
CA LEU A 91 4.48 18.52 -5.55
C LEU A 91 3.29 19.13 -4.81
N ARG A 92 3.54 20.10 -3.92
CA ARG A 92 2.50 20.99 -3.40
C ARG A 92 2.40 22.20 -4.32
N LEU A 93 1.27 22.36 -4.98
CA LEU A 93 1.02 23.35 -6.01
C LEU A 93 -0.19 24.20 -5.68
N LYS A 94 0.01 25.53 -5.65
CA LYS A 94 -1.05 26.53 -5.59
C LYS A 94 -0.89 27.52 -6.74
N MET A 95 -1.96 27.74 -7.49
CA MET A 95 -1.98 28.60 -8.67
C MET A 95 -3.13 29.59 -8.61
N LYS A 96 -2.97 30.71 -9.30
CA LYS A 96 -4.04 31.70 -9.50
C LYS A 96 -4.07 32.18 -10.94
N GLY A 97 -5.25 32.21 -11.53
CA GLY A 97 -5.49 32.81 -12.84
C GLY A 97 -5.56 34.33 -12.73
N ILE A 98 -5.11 35.04 -13.77
CA ILE A 98 -5.08 36.50 -13.83
C ILE A 98 -5.67 36.94 -15.16
N LYS A 99 -6.78 37.68 -15.11
CA LYS A 99 -7.45 38.28 -16.27
C LYS A 99 -7.70 37.26 -17.39
N LEU A 100 -8.18 36.07 -17.01
CA LEU A 100 -8.54 35.02 -17.94
C LEU A 100 -9.60 35.51 -18.92
N LYS A 101 -9.47 35.11 -20.18
CA LYS A 101 -10.42 35.49 -21.21
C LYS A 101 -11.77 34.79 -21.01
N ASN A 102 -12.83 35.56 -20.85
CA ASN A 102 -14.20 35.04 -20.78
C ASN A 102 -14.60 34.32 -22.08
N VAL A 103 -15.17 33.12 -21.96
CA VAL A 103 -15.67 32.34 -23.12
C VAL A 103 -17.19 32.11 -23.10
N GLU A 104 -17.90 32.55 -22.04
CA GLU A 104 -19.37 32.43 -21.92
C GLU A 104 -20.17 33.61 -22.54
N GLY A 105 -19.49 34.69 -22.96
CA GLY A 105 -20.13 35.85 -23.61
C GLY A 105 -20.38 37.05 -22.69
N MET A 106 -21.33 37.92 -23.04
CA MET A 106 -21.48 39.26 -22.41
C MET A 106 -22.24 39.24 -21.06
N PHE A 107 -23.00 38.18 -20.78
CA PHE A 107 -23.94 38.13 -19.65
C PHE A 107 -23.54 37.20 -18.50
N SER A 108 -22.47 36.43 -18.67
CA SER A 108 -21.93 35.52 -17.66
C SER A 108 -20.41 35.52 -17.73
N LYS A 109 -19.75 35.14 -16.65
CA LYS A 109 -18.31 34.94 -16.61
C LYS A 109 -18.04 33.46 -16.52
N SER A 110 -17.02 33.00 -17.24
CA SER A 110 -16.48 31.66 -17.11
C SER A 110 -16.27 31.21 -15.66
N ASP A 111 -16.44 29.90 -15.48
CA ASP A 111 -16.27 29.10 -14.27
C ASP A 111 -14.96 28.29 -14.36
N PRO A 112 -13.76 28.92 -14.29
CA PRO A 112 -12.53 28.26 -14.67
C PRO A 112 -12.04 27.19 -13.70
N PHE A 113 -11.51 26.11 -14.26
CA PHE A 113 -10.68 25.10 -13.60
C PHE A 113 -9.43 24.81 -14.43
N PHE A 114 -8.41 24.22 -13.82
CA PHE A 114 -7.21 23.79 -14.52
C PHE A 114 -7.02 22.28 -14.53
N GLU A 115 -6.28 21.82 -15.52
CA GLU A 115 -5.83 20.46 -15.69
C GLU A 115 -4.31 20.41 -15.83
N LEU A 116 -3.69 19.40 -15.24
CA LEU A 116 -2.27 19.10 -15.44
C LEU A 116 -2.15 17.82 -16.26
N SER A 117 -1.35 17.88 -17.32
CA SER A 117 -1.09 16.72 -18.18
C SER A 117 0.40 16.43 -18.28
N ARG A 118 0.74 15.14 -18.24
CA ARG A 118 2.11 14.65 -18.48
C ARG A 118 2.35 14.42 -19.96
N CYS A 119 3.58 14.63 -20.41
CA CYS A 119 3.97 14.28 -21.77
C CYS A 119 4.28 12.78 -21.88
N ILE A 120 3.71 12.12 -22.88
CA ILE A 120 4.00 10.74 -23.27
C ILE A 120 4.64 10.77 -24.66
N ASN A 121 5.95 10.53 -24.72
CA ASN A 121 6.69 10.47 -25.97
C ASN A 121 6.35 9.16 -26.69
N SER A 122 5.67 9.26 -27.83
CA SER A 122 5.33 8.11 -28.68
C SER A 122 5.99 8.22 -30.05
N ALA A 123 6.15 7.08 -30.74
CA ALA A 123 6.74 7.04 -32.08
C ALA A 123 5.96 7.85 -33.14
N GLY A 124 4.73 8.30 -32.83
CA GLY A 124 3.88 9.16 -33.65
C GLY A 124 3.82 10.63 -33.20
N GLY A 125 4.65 11.04 -32.23
CA GLY A 125 4.65 12.38 -31.62
C GLY A 125 4.30 12.36 -30.13
N ASP A 126 4.47 13.51 -29.49
CA ASP A 126 4.18 13.71 -28.08
C ASP A 126 2.66 13.78 -27.87
N THR A 127 2.17 13.01 -26.91
CA THR A 127 0.75 12.99 -26.50
C THR A 127 0.62 13.41 -25.05
N TRP A 128 -0.43 14.15 -24.72
CA TRP A 128 -0.69 14.66 -23.37
C TRP A 128 -1.73 13.79 -22.66
N ASP A 129 -1.39 13.33 -21.47
CA ASP A 129 -2.25 12.52 -20.61
C ASP A 129 -2.61 13.29 -19.36
N ASN A 130 -3.91 13.50 -19.12
CA ASN A 130 -4.39 14.24 -17.95
C ASN A 130 -4.18 13.42 -16.68
N VAL A 131 -3.54 14.02 -15.69
CA VAL A 131 -3.26 13.36 -14.40
C VAL A 131 -3.85 14.10 -13.19
N TYR A 132 -4.40 15.29 -13.39
CA TYR A 132 -5.02 16.09 -12.34
C TYR A 132 -6.02 17.10 -12.92
N ARG A 133 -7.10 17.35 -12.18
CA ARG A 133 -8.11 18.39 -12.46
C ARG A 133 -8.49 19.12 -11.16
N SER A 134 -8.51 20.45 -11.18
CA SER A 134 -8.98 21.26 -10.05
C SER A 134 -10.50 21.38 -9.99
N GLN A 135 -11.02 21.84 -8.85
CA GLN A 135 -12.41 22.29 -8.78
C GLN A 135 -12.63 23.59 -9.59
N PRO A 136 -13.80 23.78 -10.20
CA PRO A 136 -14.14 25.02 -10.88
C PRO A 136 -14.51 26.13 -9.90
N ILE A 137 -14.09 27.36 -10.20
CA ILE A 137 -14.47 28.55 -9.42
C ILE A 137 -15.45 29.37 -10.25
N LYS A 138 -16.69 29.48 -9.75
CA LYS A 138 -17.77 30.10 -10.50
C LYS A 138 -17.56 31.59 -10.74
N ASN A 139 -17.86 32.04 -11.95
CA ASN A 139 -17.99 33.43 -12.37
C ASN A 139 -16.75 34.30 -12.04
N ASN A 140 -15.56 33.76 -12.25
CA ASN A 140 -14.31 34.38 -11.82
C ASN A 140 -13.22 34.31 -12.90
N LEU A 141 -12.78 35.46 -13.41
CA LEU A 141 -11.69 35.55 -14.40
C LEU A 141 -10.31 35.72 -13.77
N SER A 142 -10.20 35.74 -12.44
CA SER A 142 -8.94 35.69 -11.70
C SER A 142 -9.05 34.68 -10.53
N PRO A 143 -9.31 33.40 -10.83
CA PRO A 143 -9.56 32.37 -9.82
C PRO A 143 -8.30 32.07 -8.99
N ASP A 144 -8.42 32.10 -7.65
CA ASP A 144 -7.41 31.55 -6.73
C ASP A 144 -7.82 30.11 -6.40
N TRP A 145 -7.18 29.14 -7.06
CA TRP A 145 -7.54 27.73 -6.89
C TRP A 145 -6.94 27.16 -5.60
N GLU A 146 -7.63 26.19 -5.03
CA GLU A 146 -7.17 25.48 -3.82
C GLU A 146 -5.80 24.82 -4.02
N GLU A 147 -5.03 24.73 -2.93
CA GLU A 147 -3.75 24.03 -2.95
C GLU A 147 -3.96 22.55 -3.26
N SER A 148 -3.13 22.03 -4.15
CA SER A 148 -3.16 20.64 -4.60
C SER A 148 -1.85 19.94 -4.28
N THR A 149 -1.93 18.65 -3.96
CA THR A 149 -0.75 17.80 -3.73
C THR A 149 -0.79 16.63 -4.71
N LEU A 150 0.26 16.43 -5.50
CA LEU A 150 0.33 15.38 -6.50
C LEU A 150 1.69 14.68 -6.55
N PRO A 151 1.76 13.35 -6.80
CA PRO A 151 3.03 12.66 -6.96
C PRO A 151 3.83 13.14 -8.18
N LEU A 152 5.12 13.39 -8.02
CA LEU A 152 6.04 13.72 -9.12
C LEU A 152 6.18 12.55 -10.09
N SER A 153 6.03 11.31 -9.63
CA SER A 153 5.98 10.13 -10.51
C SER A 153 4.80 10.20 -11.47
N THR A 154 3.62 10.54 -10.95
CA THR A 154 2.40 10.71 -11.75
C THR A 154 2.51 11.87 -12.72
N LEU A 155 3.06 13.02 -12.28
CA LEU A 155 3.11 14.24 -13.10
C LEU A 155 4.20 14.24 -14.17
N CYS A 156 5.41 13.77 -13.85
CA CYS A 156 6.57 13.88 -14.74
C CYS A 156 7.52 12.67 -14.65
N GLY A 157 7.02 11.52 -14.21
CA GLY A 157 7.84 10.30 -14.06
C GLY A 157 9.00 10.46 -13.08
N GLY A 158 8.91 11.43 -12.16
CA GLY A 158 9.98 11.79 -11.22
C GLY A 158 11.07 12.70 -11.80
N ASN A 159 11.10 12.93 -13.12
CA ASN A 159 12.04 13.84 -13.75
C ASN A 159 11.42 15.24 -13.88
N LYS A 160 11.86 16.17 -13.03
CA LYS A 160 11.30 17.52 -12.92
C LYS A 160 11.58 18.42 -14.13
N ASP A 161 12.42 17.97 -15.05
CA ASP A 161 12.76 18.67 -16.30
C ASP A 161 11.97 18.15 -17.51
N LEU A 162 11.15 17.10 -17.34
CA LEU A 162 10.26 16.67 -18.42
C LEU A 162 9.09 17.66 -18.62
N PRO A 163 8.65 17.85 -19.88
CA PRO A 163 7.52 18.73 -20.18
C PRO A 163 6.22 18.30 -19.51
N ILE A 164 5.50 19.28 -18.96
CA ILE A 164 4.13 19.18 -18.48
C ILE A 164 3.29 20.26 -19.17
N GLN A 165 1.99 20.00 -19.35
CA GLN A 165 1.05 20.95 -19.90
C GLN A 165 0.03 21.35 -18.85
N VAL A 166 -0.21 22.66 -18.74
CA VAL A 166 -1.28 23.23 -17.92
C VAL A 166 -2.34 23.77 -18.87
N SER A 167 -3.56 23.24 -18.72
CA SER A 167 -4.71 23.65 -19.52
C SER A 167 -5.76 24.28 -18.61
N VAL A 168 -6.28 25.44 -18.98
CA VAL A 168 -7.37 26.10 -18.25
C VAL A 168 -8.64 26.00 -19.08
N TYR A 169 -9.72 25.55 -18.46
CA TYR A 169 -11.02 25.31 -19.07
C TYR A 169 -12.10 26.07 -18.35
N ASP A 170 -13.16 26.34 -19.09
CA ASP A 170 -14.45 26.78 -18.57
C ASP A 170 -15.33 25.57 -18.25
N PHE A 171 -15.89 25.53 -17.03
CA PHE A 171 -16.77 24.44 -16.62
C PHE A 171 -18.13 24.54 -17.31
N GLU A 172 -18.65 23.39 -17.72
CA GLU A 172 -19.89 23.29 -18.48
C GLU A 172 -20.66 22.12 -17.88
N GLY A 173 -21.89 22.34 -17.41
CA GLY A 173 -22.70 21.31 -16.76
C GLY A 173 -23.00 20.10 -17.67
N SER A 174 -22.84 20.25 -18.98
CA SER A 174 -22.94 19.18 -19.98
C SER A 174 -21.76 18.20 -19.97
N GLY A 175 -20.66 18.52 -19.30
CA GLY A 175 -19.39 17.78 -19.33
C GLY A 175 -18.50 18.11 -20.53
N LYS A 176 -18.95 18.93 -21.49
CA LYS A 176 -18.16 19.36 -22.64
C LYS A 176 -17.51 20.73 -22.39
N HIS A 177 -16.47 20.73 -21.58
CA HIS A 177 -15.77 21.94 -21.15
C HIS A 177 -15.10 22.70 -22.30
N THR A 178 -15.10 24.03 -22.22
CA THR A 178 -14.51 24.90 -23.25
C THR A 178 -13.10 25.30 -22.86
N ILE A 179 -12.09 24.93 -23.65
CA ILE A 179 -10.69 25.34 -23.38
C ILE A 179 -10.57 26.87 -23.43
N MET A 180 -10.01 27.47 -22.40
CA MET A 180 -9.71 28.91 -22.33
C MET A 180 -8.30 29.19 -22.87
N GLY A 181 -7.33 28.34 -22.51
CA GLY A 181 -6.01 28.32 -23.11
C GLY A 181 -5.06 27.34 -22.41
N ILE A 182 -3.83 27.27 -22.91
CA ILE A 182 -2.81 26.32 -22.48
C ILE A 182 -1.45 27.02 -22.33
N PHE A 183 -0.58 26.44 -21.50
CA PHE A 183 0.86 26.68 -21.56
C PHE A 183 1.62 25.40 -21.21
N GLU A 184 2.86 25.31 -21.66
CA GLU A 184 3.76 24.19 -21.38
C GLU A 184 4.93 24.68 -20.51
N THR A 185 5.39 23.83 -19.62
CA THR A 185 6.48 24.12 -18.68
C THR A 185 7.09 22.82 -18.17
N THR A 186 7.90 22.89 -17.11
CA THR A 186 8.37 21.73 -16.34
C THR A 186 8.06 21.95 -14.87
N VAL A 187 8.23 20.91 -14.03
CA VAL A 187 8.10 21.11 -12.57
C VAL A 187 9.13 22.13 -12.08
N ASN A 188 10.38 22.05 -12.54
CA ASN A 188 11.39 23.06 -12.22
C ASN A 188 11.01 24.46 -12.72
N GLY A 189 10.35 24.55 -13.88
CA GLY A 189 9.77 25.81 -14.37
C GLY A 189 8.73 26.39 -13.41
N LEU A 190 7.82 25.56 -12.89
CA LEU A 190 6.85 25.98 -11.86
C LEU A 190 7.54 26.44 -10.58
N VAL A 191 8.55 25.70 -10.09
CA VAL A 191 9.33 26.08 -8.90
C VAL A 191 10.00 27.44 -9.08
N ASN A 192 10.66 27.66 -10.21
CA ASN A 192 11.37 28.91 -10.49
C ASN A 192 10.40 30.11 -10.59
N ALA A 193 9.17 29.86 -11.04
CA ALA A 193 8.10 30.85 -11.09
C ALA A 193 7.36 31.04 -9.75
N SER A 194 7.58 30.16 -8.76
CA SER A 194 6.93 30.23 -7.45
C SER A 194 7.22 31.56 -6.74
N THR A 195 6.18 32.16 -6.17
CA THR A 195 6.23 33.49 -5.55
C THR A 195 6.02 33.45 -4.03
N ASN A 196 5.91 32.26 -3.44
CA ASN A 196 5.69 32.04 -1.99
C ASN A 196 4.49 32.84 -1.44
N GLY A 197 3.38 32.83 -2.19
CA GLY A 197 2.11 33.44 -1.82
C GLY A 197 1.89 34.85 -2.36
N ALA A 198 2.89 35.50 -2.95
CA ALA A 198 2.73 36.83 -3.56
C ALA A 198 2.15 36.75 -4.98
N GLU A 199 1.26 37.66 -5.36
CA GLU A 199 0.83 37.78 -6.76
C GLU A 199 1.87 38.58 -7.55
N ASP A 200 2.73 37.90 -8.33
CA ASP A 200 3.74 38.52 -9.20
C ASP A 200 3.50 38.15 -10.67
N VAL A 201 2.87 39.08 -11.40
CA VAL A 201 2.57 38.89 -12.83
C VAL A 201 3.83 38.83 -13.69
N GLY A 202 4.96 39.36 -13.21
CA GLY A 202 6.26 39.31 -13.93
C GLY A 202 6.83 37.90 -14.05
N LYS A 203 6.39 36.97 -13.20
CA LYS A 203 6.74 35.54 -13.24
C LYS A 203 5.61 34.65 -13.76
N ALA A 204 4.51 35.24 -14.22
CA ALA A 204 3.35 34.47 -14.67
C ALA A 204 3.61 33.74 -15.99
N PHE A 205 2.99 32.57 -16.15
CA PHE A 205 2.91 31.89 -17.44
C PHE A 205 1.79 32.51 -18.27
N ASN A 206 2.10 32.88 -19.52
CA ASN A 206 1.10 33.39 -20.46
C ASN A 206 0.25 32.23 -20.98
N LEU A 207 -1.07 32.35 -20.87
CA LEU A 207 -2.03 31.36 -21.32
C LEU A 207 -2.41 31.66 -22.78
N GLN A 208 -2.23 30.68 -23.67
CA GLN A 208 -2.50 30.88 -25.10
C GLN A 208 -3.55 29.92 -25.65
N LYS A 209 -4.35 30.41 -26.59
CA LYS A 209 -5.26 29.59 -27.41
C LYS A 209 -5.11 29.97 -28.86
N LYS A 210 -4.65 29.03 -29.70
CA LYS A 210 -4.36 29.27 -31.13
C LYS A 210 -3.48 30.50 -31.37
N GLY A 211 -2.42 30.65 -30.56
CA GLY A 211 -1.46 31.76 -30.64
C GLY A 211 -1.96 33.11 -30.13
N LYS A 212 -3.14 33.18 -29.50
CA LYS A 212 -3.69 34.41 -28.91
C LYS A 212 -3.58 34.37 -27.39
N ASP A 213 -3.15 35.50 -26.81
CA ASP A 213 -3.13 35.72 -25.37
C ASP A 213 -4.55 35.63 -24.77
N CYS A 214 -4.69 34.85 -23.71
CA CYS A 214 -5.95 34.53 -23.04
C CYS A 214 -5.88 34.76 -21.51
N GLY A 215 -4.88 35.52 -21.05
CA GLY A 215 -4.63 35.79 -19.64
C GLY A 215 -3.36 35.09 -19.17
N SER A 216 -3.14 35.08 -17.86
CA SER A 216 -1.93 34.46 -17.29
C SER A 216 -2.25 33.62 -16.06
N VAL A 217 -1.32 32.72 -15.70
CA VAL A 217 -1.36 31.95 -14.46
C VAL A 217 -0.12 32.27 -13.63
N VAL A 218 -0.33 32.72 -12.40
CA VAL A 218 0.75 32.89 -11.41
C VAL A 218 0.86 31.66 -10.53
N ILE A 219 2.10 31.29 -10.19
CA ILE A 219 2.40 30.16 -9.31
C ILE A 219 2.61 30.70 -7.90
N LEU A 220 1.58 30.66 -7.07
CA LEU A 220 1.66 31.13 -5.68
C LEU A 220 2.55 30.22 -4.84
N LYS A 221 2.54 28.91 -5.12
CA LYS A 221 3.38 27.92 -4.45
C LYS A 221 3.67 26.77 -5.40
N ALA A 222 4.93 26.42 -5.57
CA ALA A 222 5.35 25.16 -6.18
C ALA A 222 6.51 24.59 -5.36
N GLU A 223 6.16 23.73 -4.40
CA GLU A 223 7.11 23.09 -3.50
C GLU A 223 7.14 21.60 -3.81
N PRO A 224 8.06 21.12 -4.66
CA PRO A 224 8.35 19.71 -4.70
C PRO A 224 8.93 19.33 -3.35
N SER A 225 8.32 18.37 -2.66
CA SER A 225 9.01 17.70 -1.59
C SER A 225 10.24 17.03 -2.22
N VAL A 226 11.39 17.50 -1.77
CA VAL A 226 12.61 16.71 -1.88
C VAL A 226 12.33 15.49 -1.03
N PHE A 227 12.51 14.28 -1.58
CA PHE A 227 12.78 13.14 -0.73
C PHE A 227 13.92 13.58 0.17
N VAL A 228 13.65 13.90 1.44
CA VAL A 228 14.71 14.32 2.37
C VAL A 228 15.67 13.14 2.38
N PRO A 229 16.92 13.30 1.88
CA PRO A 229 17.90 12.23 2.03
C PRO A 229 18.00 11.94 3.53
N GLY A 230 17.51 10.77 3.96
CA GLY A 230 17.50 10.38 5.36
C GLY A 230 16.14 10.03 5.98
N THR A 231 15.00 10.05 5.27
CA THR A 231 13.73 9.51 5.80
C THR A 231 13.34 8.21 5.09
N PRO A 232 13.68 7.04 5.66
CA PRO A 232 13.33 5.74 5.11
C PRO A 232 11.82 5.54 4.91
N SER A 233 11.44 4.96 3.78
CA SER A 233 10.09 4.42 3.53
C SER A 233 10.00 2.94 3.85
N PHE A 234 8.78 2.39 3.93
CA PHE A 234 8.57 0.97 4.15
C PHE A 234 9.28 0.11 3.10
N VAL A 235 9.18 0.50 1.82
CA VAL A 235 9.86 -0.19 0.72
C VAL A 235 11.37 -0.17 0.90
N ASP A 236 11.94 0.90 1.47
CA ASP A 236 13.39 0.97 1.71
C ASP A 236 13.79 -0.09 2.75
N TYR A 237 13.05 -0.24 3.86
CA TYR A 237 13.33 -1.29 4.86
C TYR A 237 13.18 -2.70 4.29
N ILE A 238 12.08 -2.99 3.58
CA ILE A 238 11.88 -4.33 3.00
C ILE A 238 12.97 -4.63 1.96
N SER A 239 13.31 -3.65 1.11
CA SER A 239 14.38 -3.77 0.12
C SER A 239 15.78 -3.90 0.75
N GLY A 240 15.97 -3.27 1.92
CA GLY A 240 17.18 -3.36 2.74
C GLY A 240 17.35 -4.72 3.42
N GLY A 241 16.33 -5.59 3.37
CA GLY A 241 16.37 -6.92 3.95
C GLY A 241 15.76 -7.01 5.35
N CYS A 242 14.92 -6.04 5.73
CA CYS A 242 14.10 -6.15 6.94
C CYS A 242 13.16 -7.36 6.83
N GLU A 243 13.23 -8.26 7.81
CA GLU A 243 12.44 -9.48 7.88
C GLU A 243 11.11 -9.18 8.61
N LEU A 244 9.98 -9.24 7.89
CA LEU A 244 8.66 -9.19 8.51
C LEU A 244 8.24 -10.59 8.97
N ASN A 245 7.83 -10.70 10.23
CA ASN A 245 7.39 -11.94 10.85
C ASN A 245 5.91 -11.86 11.21
N VAL A 246 5.14 -12.91 10.95
CA VAL A 246 3.70 -12.92 11.28
C VAL A 246 3.42 -13.88 12.43
N VAL A 247 2.75 -13.38 13.47
CA VAL A 247 2.19 -14.19 14.57
C VAL A 247 0.67 -14.21 14.45
N VAL A 248 0.06 -15.39 14.56
CA VAL A 248 -1.41 -15.54 14.47
C VAL A 248 -1.97 -15.88 15.84
N ALA A 249 -2.89 -15.07 16.36
CA ALA A 249 -3.63 -15.30 17.59
C ALA A 249 -5.11 -15.54 17.29
N ILE A 250 -5.65 -16.65 17.76
CA ILE A 250 -7.02 -17.09 17.45
C ILE A 250 -7.85 -17.11 18.74
N ASP A 251 -9.00 -16.45 18.71
CA ASP A 251 -9.97 -16.47 19.77
C ASP A 251 -10.67 -17.84 19.87
N PHE A 252 -10.67 -18.44 21.06
CA PHE A 252 -11.42 -19.65 21.40
C PHE A 252 -12.38 -19.42 22.58
N THR A 253 -12.87 -18.19 22.75
CA THR A 253 -13.82 -17.82 23.79
C THR A 253 -15.22 -18.35 23.53
N GLY A 254 -16.01 -18.49 24.58
CA GLY A 254 -17.38 -19.03 24.52
C GLY A 254 -18.37 -18.21 23.70
N SER A 255 -18.10 -16.92 23.38
CA SER A 255 -18.95 -16.09 22.51
C SER A 255 -19.15 -16.71 21.12
N ASN A 256 -18.12 -17.43 20.64
CA ASN A 256 -18.12 -18.12 19.35
C ASN A 256 -19.14 -19.25 19.23
N GLY A 257 -19.70 -19.71 20.36
CA GLY A 257 -20.63 -20.84 20.42
C GLY A 257 -19.93 -22.20 20.40
N ASP A 258 -20.72 -23.27 20.57
CA ASP A 258 -20.22 -24.65 20.57
C ASP A 258 -19.81 -25.09 19.15
N PRO A 259 -18.53 -25.42 18.88
CA PRO A 259 -18.02 -25.73 17.53
C PRO A 259 -18.62 -27.00 16.92
N ARG A 260 -19.41 -27.76 17.69
CA ARG A 260 -20.15 -28.94 17.22
C ARG A 260 -21.55 -28.58 16.69
N LYS A 261 -22.01 -27.35 16.92
CA LYS A 261 -23.34 -26.90 16.50
C LYS A 261 -23.26 -26.18 15.15
N PRO A 262 -24.06 -26.59 14.15
CA PRO A 262 -24.15 -25.88 12.89
C PRO A 262 -24.46 -24.39 13.09
N GLY A 263 -23.76 -23.52 12.37
CA GLY A 263 -23.96 -22.07 12.42
C GLY A 263 -23.14 -21.31 13.45
N THR A 264 -22.35 -21.99 14.29
CA THR A 264 -21.34 -21.32 15.14
C THR A 264 -20.07 -21.01 14.35
N LEU A 265 -19.28 -20.02 14.79
CA LEU A 265 -18.18 -19.48 13.99
C LEU A 265 -16.99 -20.43 13.81
N HIS A 266 -16.84 -21.39 14.73
CA HIS A 266 -15.86 -22.47 14.64
C HIS A 266 -16.46 -23.80 14.13
N TYR A 267 -17.70 -23.80 13.63
CA TYR A 267 -18.35 -25.03 13.20
C TYR A 267 -17.59 -25.66 12.04
N ARG A 268 -17.11 -26.89 12.22
CA ARG A 268 -16.45 -27.62 11.14
C ARG A 268 -17.50 -28.23 10.21
N HIS A 269 -17.59 -27.72 9.00
CA HIS A 269 -18.59 -28.21 8.05
C HIS A 269 -18.24 -29.62 7.55
N PRO A 270 -19.19 -30.59 7.59
CA PRO A 270 -18.95 -31.95 7.11
C PRO A 270 -18.63 -32.06 5.62
N ASP A 271 -19.03 -31.06 4.82
CA ASP A 271 -18.77 -30.99 3.39
C ASP A 271 -17.38 -30.44 3.04
N GLY A 272 -16.58 -30.09 4.06
CA GLY A 272 -15.24 -29.51 3.90
C GLY A 272 -15.22 -28.02 3.56
N SER A 273 -16.38 -27.35 3.56
CA SER A 273 -16.41 -25.89 3.43
C SER A 273 -15.81 -25.21 4.67
N HIS A 274 -15.15 -24.07 4.45
CA HIS A 274 -14.54 -23.28 5.52
C HIS A 274 -15.61 -22.55 6.35
N ASN A 275 -15.42 -22.52 7.66
CA ASN A 275 -16.08 -21.66 8.63
C ASN A 275 -15.52 -20.22 8.56
N ASP A 276 -16.05 -19.31 9.37
CA ASP A 276 -15.69 -17.90 9.29
C ASP A 276 -14.23 -17.62 9.70
N TYR A 277 -13.71 -18.37 10.67
CA TYR A 277 -12.29 -18.30 11.03
C TYR A 277 -11.38 -18.88 9.95
N GLU A 278 -11.71 -20.04 9.39
CA GLU A 278 -10.94 -20.67 8.31
C GLU A 278 -10.88 -19.76 7.07
N LYS A 279 -11.99 -19.09 6.72
CA LYS A 279 -12.03 -18.08 5.64
C LYS A 279 -11.12 -16.88 5.93
N ALA A 280 -11.19 -16.34 7.15
CA ALA A 280 -10.38 -15.20 7.57
C ALA A 280 -8.89 -15.54 7.61
N ILE A 281 -8.52 -16.70 8.19
CA ILE A 281 -7.16 -17.25 8.20
C ILE A 281 -6.66 -17.39 6.76
N ALA A 282 -7.42 -18.08 5.91
CA ALA A 282 -7.01 -18.35 4.53
C ALA A 282 -6.77 -17.06 3.72
N SER A 283 -7.58 -16.04 3.95
CA SER A 283 -7.48 -14.78 3.21
C SER A 283 -6.37 -13.88 3.74
N ILE A 284 -6.35 -13.62 5.04
CA ILE A 284 -5.49 -12.60 5.66
C ILE A 284 -4.07 -13.12 5.86
N VAL A 285 -3.90 -14.38 6.28
CA VAL A 285 -2.55 -14.97 6.37
C VAL A 285 -1.91 -15.02 4.99
N ASN A 286 -2.67 -15.32 3.92
CA ASN A 286 -2.14 -15.32 2.56
C ASN A 286 -1.72 -13.91 2.08
N ILE A 287 -2.33 -12.85 2.60
CA ILE A 287 -1.91 -11.46 2.33
C ILE A 287 -0.56 -11.19 3.01
N LEU A 288 -0.47 -11.47 4.32
CA LEU A 288 0.71 -11.16 5.13
C LEU A 288 1.91 -12.07 4.80
N ALA A 289 1.67 -13.35 4.48
CA ALA A 289 2.69 -14.33 4.12
C ALA A 289 3.51 -13.97 2.86
N LYS A 290 3.04 -13.01 2.05
CA LYS A 290 3.81 -12.50 0.90
C LYS A 290 5.03 -11.68 1.31
N TYR A 291 4.97 -11.11 2.51
CA TYR A 291 6.01 -10.24 3.07
C TYR A 291 6.85 -10.94 4.13
N ASP A 292 6.41 -12.12 4.58
CA ASP A 292 7.17 -13.01 5.45
C ASP A 292 8.08 -13.91 4.61
N SER A 293 9.39 -13.82 4.85
CA SER A 293 10.39 -14.42 3.97
C SER A 293 10.51 -15.94 4.10
N ASP A 294 10.21 -16.50 5.28
CA ASP A 294 10.29 -17.95 5.53
C ASP A 294 8.91 -18.61 5.65
N GLN A 295 7.86 -17.80 5.78
CA GLN A 295 6.46 -18.20 5.92
C GLN A 295 6.27 -19.18 7.07
N LYS A 296 7.01 -18.99 8.17
CA LYS A 296 6.84 -19.73 9.41
C LYS A 296 6.13 -18.87 10.44
N PHE A 297 4.99 -19.36 10.89
CA PHE A 297 4.09 -18.59 11.73
C PHE A 297 3.96 -19.25 13.11
N PRO A 298 4.30 -18.55 14.20
CA PRO A 298 3.81 -18.92 15.51
C PRO A 298 2.28 -18.76 15.53
N VAL A 299 1.58 -19.81 15.96
CA VAL A 299 0.11 -19.80 16.10
C VAL A 299 -0.23 -19.98 17.57
N VAL A 300 -0.95 -19.03 18.12
CA VAL A 300 -1.42 -19.04 19.50
C VAL A 300 -2.94 -18.93 19.55
N GLY A 301 -3.53 -19.45 20.62
CA GLY A 301 -4.94 -19.32 20.94
C GLY A 301 -5.13 -18.61 22.27
N PHE A 302 -6.31 -18.05 22.50
CA PHE A 302 -6.67 -17.43 23.78
C PHE A 302 -8.12 -17.68 24.16
N GLY A 303 -8.45 -17.49 25.45
CA GLY A 303 -9.83 -17.50 25.93
C GLY A 303 -10.41 -18.88 26.19
N ALA A 304 -9.57 -19.87 26.48
CA ALA A 304 -10.02 -21.24 26.67
C ALA A 304 -9.43 -21.93 27.89
N LYS A 305 -10.13 -22.95 28.37
CA LYS A 305 -9.86 -23.66 29.61
C LYS A 305 -9.28 -25.03 29.33
N TYR A 306 -8.16 -25.31 29.98
CA TYR A 306 -7.49 -26.61 29.99
C TYR A 306 -7.39 -27.10 31.43
N ASN A 307 -7.85 -28.32 31.71
CA ASN A 307 -7.78 -28.91 33.05
C ASN A 307 -8.28 -27.99 34.17
N GLY A 308 -9.37 -27.25 33.91
CA GLY A 308 -9.92 -26.35 34.92
C GLY A 308 -9.32 -24.93 34.94
N VAL A 309 -8.27 -24.64 34.16
CA VAL A 309 -7.55 -23.36 34.18
C VAL A 309 -7.75 -22.60 32.86
N VAL A 310 -8.22 -21.36 32.94
CA VAL A 310 -8.36 -20.47 31.77
C VAL A 310 -6.97 -20.02 31.31
N ARG A 311 -6.73 -20.06 30.01
CA ARG A 311 -5.51 -19.62 29.33
C ARG A 311 -5.85 -18.48 28.39
N HIS A 312 -5.21 -17.33 28.57
CA HIS A 312 -5.37 -16.17 27.69
C HIS A 312 -4.24 -16.06 26.65
N CYS A 313 -3.32 -17.02 26.63
CA CYS A 313 -2.40 -17.29 25.53
C CYS A 313 -1.89 -18.74 25.64
N PHE A 314 -2.00 -19.53 24.58
CA PHE A 314 -1.48 -20.91 24.50
C PHE A 314 -1.05 -21.25 23.07
N GLN A 315 -0.09 -22.15 22.89
CA GLN A 315 0.33 -22.58 21.55
C GLN A 315 -0.76 -23.43 20.88
N CYS A 316 -1.07 -23.14 19.63
CA CYS A 316 -1.90 -23.98 18.78
C CYS A 316 -1.02 -25.02 18.08
N GLY A 317 -1.40 -26.29 18.17
CA GLY A 317 -0.65 -27.38 17.54
C GLY A 317 0.64 -27.77 18.27
N PRO A 318 1.29 -28.86 17.81
CA PRO A 318 2.44 -29.45 18.48
C PRO A 318 3.75 -28.69 18.24
N SER A 319 3.80 -27.84 17.23
CA SER A 319 5.02 -27.14 16.81
C SER A 319 5.01 -25.67 17.23
N PRO A 320 6.17 -25.09 17.61
CA PRO A 320 6.27 -23.66 17.91
C PRO A 320 5.92 -22.75 16.74
N GLU A 321 6.13 -23.24 15.52
CA GLU A 321 5.87 -22.55 14.25
C GLU A 321 5.31 -23.54 13.24
N VAL A 322 4.50 -23.03 12.31
CA VAL A 322 3.93 -23.80 11.20
C VAL A 322 4.19 -23.11 9.87
N HIS A 323 4.30 -23.89 8.80
CA HIS A 323 4.61 -23.35 7.47
C HIS A 323 3.35 -23.07 6.65
N GLY A 324 3.23 -21.83 6.15
CA GLY A 324 2.17 -21.45 5.23
C GLY A 324 0.77 -21.44 5.85
N VAL A 325 -0.21 -21.02 5.05
CA VAL A 325 -1.63 -20.95 5.44
C VAL A 325 -2.16 -22.32 5.90
N GLN A 326 -1.80 -23.39 5.21
CA GLN A 326 -2.25 -24.73 5.56
C GLN A 326 -1.74 -25.15 6.95
N GLY A 327 -0.49 -24.83 7.28
CA GLY A 327 0.04 -25.10 8.62
C GLY A 327 -0.73 -24.39 9.73
N VAL A 328 -1.18 -23.15 9.47
CA VAL A 328 -2.02 -22.39 10.42
C VAL A 328 -3.38 -23.06 10.60
N LEU A 329 -4.02 -23.49 9.50
CA LEU A 329 -5.29 -24.22 9.55
C LEU A 329 -5.15 -25.54 10.31
N ASP A 330 -4.08 -26.31 10.06
CA ASP A 330 -3.81 -27.57 10.74
C ASP A 330 -3.59 -27.36 12.25
N ALA A 331 -2.83 -26.33 12.64
CA ALA A 331 -2.64 -25.94 14.03
C ALA A 331 -3.98 -25.54 14.69
N TYR A 332 -4.79 -24.73 14.02
CA TYR A 332 -6.14 -24.35 14.45
C TYR A 332 -7.03 -25.58 14.67
N HIS A 333 -7.07 -26.52 13.74
CA HIS A 333 -7.87 -27.74 13.85
C HIS A 333 -7.44 -28.64 15.00
N SER A 334 -6.12 -28.72 15.27
CA SER A 334 -5.61 -29.54 16.35
C SER A 334 -6.09 -29.09 17.73
N VAL A 335 -6.41 -27.80 17.91
CA VAL A 335 -6.89 -27.25 19.18
C VAL A 335 -8.20 -27.92 19.60
N PHE A 336 -9.13 -28.17 18.66
CA PHE A 336 -10.40 -28.83 18.97
C PHE A 336 -10.25 -30.32 19.33
N GLN A 337 -9.05 -30.90 19.18
CA GLN A 337 -8.74 -32.27 19.58
C GLN A 337 -8.13 -32.36 21.00
N SER A 338 -7.80 -31.22 21.60
CA SER A 338 -7.00 -31.14 22.84
C SER A 338 -7.80 -31.23 24.15
N GLY A 339 -9.12 -31.37 24.08
CA GLY A 339 -10.01 -31.30 25.26
C GLY A 339 -10.27 -29.88 25.78
N LEU A 340 -9.92 -28.87 24.98
CA LEU A 340 -10.24 -27.46 25.19
C LEU A 340 -11.73 -27.25 25.54
N ILE A 341 -11.98 -26.42 26.55
CA ILE A 341 -13.32 -25.88 26.84
C ILE A 341 -13.28 -24.36 26.59
N MET A 342 -14.07 -23.89 25.64
CA MET A 342 -14.17 -22.45 25.32
C MET A 342 -14.69 -21.67 26.54
N SER A 343 -14.08 -20.53 26.85
CA SER A 343 -14.26 -19.83 28.12
C SER A 343 -14.40 -18.31 27.93
N SER A 344 -14.50 -17.57 29.03
CA SER A 344 -14.46 -16.10 29.07
C SER A 344 -13.38 -15.64 30.06
N PRO A 345 -13.03 -14.33 30.11
CA PRO A 345 -13.39 -13.25 29.17
C PRO A 345 -12.58 -13.25 27.87
N THR A 346 -13.00 -12.43 26.91
CA THR A 346 -12.24 -12.11 25.69
C THR A 346 -11.24 -11.01 26.00
N THR A 347 -9.97 -11.40 26.15
CA THR A 347 -8.85 -10.50 26.43
C THR A 347 -7.69 -10.76 25.48
N PHE A 348 -7.11 -9.68 24.95
CA PHE A 348 -5.97 -9.74 24.03
C PHE A 348 -4.64 -9.48 24.73
N VAL A 349 -4.66 -9.09 26.01
CA VAL A 349 -3.48 -8.58 26.72
C VAL A 349 -2.32 -9.58 26.70
N GLU A 350 -2.55 -10.83 27.10
CA GLU A 350 -1.48 -11.85 27.11
C GLU A 350 -0.96 -12.17 25.71
N ALA A 351 -1.82 -12.19 24.69
CA ALA A 351 -1.41 -12.43 23.31
C ALA A 351 -0.54 -11.27 22.77
N ILE A 352 -0.94 -10.02 23.04
CA ILE A 352 -0.20 -8.81 22.67
C ILE A 352 1.16 -8.77 23.37
N GLU A 353 1.20 -8.99 24.70
CA GLU A 353 2.44 -8.99 25.47
C GLU A 353 3.39 -10.12 25.04
N THR A 354 2.84 -11.32 24.76
CA THR A 354 3.63 -12.46 24.25
C THR A 354 4.25 -12.13 22.89
N ALA A 355 3.47 -11.55 21.97
CA ALA A 355 3.96 -11.16 20.66
C ALA A 355 5.01 -10.05 20.75
N ALA A 356 4.80 -9.03 21.60
CA ALA A 356 5.76 -7.97 21.84
C ALA A 356 7.08 -8.50 22.41
N SER A 357 7.03 -9.42 23.36
CA SER A 357 8.21 -10.08 23.92
C SER A 357 8.99 -10.82 22.84
N ARG A 358 8.30 -11.63 22.02
CA ARG A 358 8.91 -12.34 20.88
C ARG A 358 9.50 -11.38 19.85
N ALA A 359 8.80 -10.30 19.52
CA ALA A 359 9.23 -9.30 18.56
C ALA A 359 10.54 -8.64 19.02
N ASN A 360 10.64 -8.26 20.29
CA ASN A 360 11.87 -7.70 20.87
C ASN A 360 13.04 -8.69 20.81
N VAL A 361 12.83 -9.96 21.16
CA VAL A 361 13.88 -10.99 21.08
C VAL A 361 14.36 -11.19 19.64
N THR A 362 13.43 -11.25 18.68
CA THR A 362 13.72 -11.48 17.26
C THR A 362 14.48 -10.30 16.67
N GLN A 363 14.07 -9.08 16.97
CA GLN A 363 14.75 -7.88 16.50
C GLN A 363 16.14 -7.71 17.13
N GLU A 364 16.33 -8.02 18.41
CA GLU A 364 17.64 -7.99 19.04
C GLU A 364 18.59 -9.05 18.45
N ALA A 365 18.06 -10.22 18.05
CA ALA A 365 18.83 -11.22 17.32
C ALA A 365 19.21 -10.72 15.91
N ALA A 366 18.24 -10.22 15.14
CA ALA A 366 18.47 -9.68 13.80
C ALA A 366 19.52 -8.56 13.80
N LYS A 367 19.45 -7.66 14.78
CA LYS A 367 20.40 -6.55 14.95
C LYS A 367 21.85 -7.02 15.14
N ARG A 368 22.08 -8.15 15.83
CA ARG A 368 23.45 -8.71 16.01
C ARG A 368 24.04 -9.17 14.68
N ASP A 369 23.19 -9.59 13.76
CA ASP A 369 23.58 -10.02 12.41
C ASP A 369 23.57 -8.87 11.39
N GLY A 370 23.40 -7.62 11.85
CA GLY A 370 23.33 -6.44 10.98
C GLY A 370 22.05 -6.38 10.15
N LYS A 371 20.97 -7.04 10.60
CA LYS A 371 19.66 -7.07 9.95
C LYS A 371 18.62 -6.33 10.78
N GLN A 372 17.42 -6.15 10.21
CA GLN A 372 16.24 -5.78 10.96
C GLN A 372 15.17 -6.88 10.88
N ALA A 373 14.37 -6.98 11.92
CA ALA A 373 13.17 -7.79 11.99
C ALA A 373 12.04 -6.99 12.64
N TYR A 374 10.83 -7.18 12.13
CA TYR A 374 9.62 -6.55 12.65
C TYR A 374 8.49 -7.59 12.69
N THR A 375 7.62 -7.50 13.68
CA THR A 375 6.54 -8.48 13.87
C THR A 375 5.17 -7.86 13.62
N ILE A 376 4.30 -8.60 12.93
CA ILE A 376 2.88 -8.30 12.78
C ILE A 376 2.10 -9.38 13.56
N LEU A 377 1.40 -8.97 14.60
CA LEU A 377 0.45 -9.83 15.32
C LEU A 377 -0.93 -9.71 14.67
N LEU A 378 -1.44 -10.80 14.12
CA LEU A 378 -2.80 -10.94 13.62
C LEU A 378 -3.68 -11.56 14.71
N ILE A 379 -4.66 -10.83 15.23
CA ILE A 379 -5.65 -11.33 16.20
C ILE A 379 -6.98 -11.56 15.48
N LEU A 380 -7.52 -12.78 15.51
CA LEU A 380 -8.83 -13.14 14.97
C LEU A 380 -9.82 -13.31 16.12
N SER A 381 -10.87 -12.49 16.18
CA SER A 381 -11.85 -12.46 17.27
C SER A 381 -13.27 -12.28 16.76
N ASP A 382 -14.26 -12.92 17.41
CA ASP A 382 -15.67 -12.76 17.04
C ASP A 382 -16.37 -11.60 17.73
N GLY A 383 -15.73 -11.02 18.74
CA GLY A 383 -16.33 -10.00 19.57
C GLY A 383 -15.39 -8.87 19.94
N ALA A 384 -16.03 -7.82 20.46
CA ALA A 384 -15.46 -6.74 21.23
C ALA A 384 -14.53 -7.25 22.34
N VAL A 385 -13.43 -6.53 22.57
CA VAL A 385 -12.62 -6.72 23.79
C VAL A 385 -13.51 -6.52 25.01
N THR A 386 -13.48 -7.46 25.97
CA THR A 386 -14.30 -7.33 27.19
C THR A 386 -13.81 -6.19 28.11
N ASP A 387 -12.50 -5.90 28.08
CA ASP A 387 -11.85 -4.83 28.84
C ASP A 387 -11.01 -3.92 27.91
N VAL A 388 -11.69 -2.91 27.35
CA VAL A 388 -11.08 -1.87 26.50
C VAL A 388 -9.98 -1.10 27.26
N PRO A 389 -10.18 -0.61 28.50
CA PRO A 389 -9.12 0.06 29.27
C PRO A 389 -7.83 -0.76 29.38
N SER A 390 -7.91 -2.05 29.77
CA SER A 390 -6.73 -2.90 29.90
C SER A 390 -6.02 -3.13 28.57
N THR A 391 -6.78 -3.25 27.46
CA THR A 391 -6.19 -3.42 26.14
C THR A 391 -5.51 -2.14 25.65
N LYS A 392 -6.13 -0.97 25.85
CA LYS A 392 -5.52 0.34 25.55
C LYS A 392 -4.21 0.53 26.32
N GLN A 393 -4.21 0.25 27.63
CA GLN A 393 -3.01 0.32 28.45
C GLN A 393 -1.92 -0.69 28.01
N CYS A 394 -2.33 -1.88 27.57
CA CYS A 394 -1.41 -2.89 27.04
C CYS A 394 -0.73 -2.40 25.75
N LEU A 395 -1.51 -1.88 24.79
CA LEU A 395 -1.00 -1.32 23.54
C LEU A 395 -0.04 -0.15 23.78
N GLU A 396 -0.39 0.78 24.68
CA GLU A 396 0.50 1.87 25.09
C GLU A 396 1.83 1.35 25.66
N ARG A 397 1.77 0.33 26.52
CA ARG A 397 2.96 -0.27 27.14
C ARG A 397 3.89 -0.93 26.13
N VAL A 398 3.34 -1.59 25.11
CA VAL A 398 4.15 -2.31 24.10
C VAL A 398 4.46 -1.47 22.87
N SER A 399 3.97 -0.23 22.77
CA SER A 399 4.14 0.67 21.62
C SER A 399 5.60 0.91 21.19
N ASP A 400 6.55 0.80 22.12
CA ASP A 400 7.99 0.93 21.87
C ASP A 400 8.67 -0.35 21.31
N SER A 401 7.92 -1.45 21.13
CA SER A 401 8.38 -2.75 20.57
C SER A 401 8.32 -2.76 19.02
N PRO A 402 9.08 -3.62 18.31
CA PRO A 402 9.01 -3.80 16.85
C PRO A 402 7.75 -4.58 16.44
N LEU A 403 6.58 -4.04 16.78
CA LEU A 403 5.29 -4.72 16.69
C LEU A 403 4.22 -3.82 16.07
N SER A 404 3.47 -4.39 15.12
CA SER A 404 2.14 -3.98 14.70
C SER A 404 1.11 -5.01 15.13
N VAL A 405 -0.11 -4.58 15.45
CA VAL A 405 -1.24 -5.42 15.87
C VAL A 405 -2.40 -5.19 14.90
N VAL A 406 -2.86 -6.24 14.25
CA VAL A 406 -4.01 -6.22 13.36
C VAL A 406 -5.11 -7.06 13.99
N ILE A 407 -6.17 -6.41 14.45
CA ILE A 407 -7.33 -7.08 15.03
C ILE A 407 -8.38 -7.26 13.94
N VAL A 408 -8.79 -8.50 13.72
CA VAL A 408 -9.76 -8.87 12.70
C VAL A 408 -11.03 -9.37 13.35
N GLY A 409 -12.11 -8.64 13.14
CA GLY A 409 -13.47 -9.04 13.52
C GLY A 409 -14.02 -10.09 12.58
N VAL A 410 -14.30 -11.28 13.11
CA VAL A 410 -14.90 -12.43 12.42
C VAL A 410 -16.39 -12.52 12.78
N GLY A 411 -17.24 -12.90 11.84
CA GLY A 411 -18.69 -12.98 12.08
C GLY A 411 -19.39 -11.62 12.04
N SER A 412 -20.58 -11.56 12.64
CA SER A 412 -21.53 -10.44 12.51
C SER A 412 -21.82 -9.72 13.82
N ALA A 413 -20.91 -9.80 14.79
CA ALA A 413 -21.05 -9.08 16.05
C ALA A 413 -20.99 -7.56 15.86
N ASP A 414 -21.38 -6.83 16.91
CA ASP A 414 -21.18 -5.39 17.00
C ASP A 414 -19.73 -5.09 17.41
N PHE A 415 -18.98 -4.44 16.51
CA PHE A 415 -17.59 -4.07 16.70
C PHE A 415 -17.40 -2.58 17.01
N THR A 416 -18.47 -1.82 17.33
CA THR A 416 -18.39 -0.38 17.65
C THR A 416 -17.37 -0.10 18.77
N SER A 417 -17.28 -1.00 19.76
CA SER A 417 -16.28 -0.88 20.83
C SER A 417 -14.82 -0.91 20.37
N MET A 418 -14.52 -1.31 19.13
CA MET A 418 -13.17 -1.31 18.56
C MET A 418 -12.72 0.06 18.04
N GLU A 419 -13.63 1.04 17.95
CA GLU A 419 -13.32 2.43 17.55
C GLU A 419 -12.29 3.10 18.46
N PHE A 420 -12.08 2.59 19.69
CA PHE A 420 -11.01 3.10 20.57
C PHE A 420 -9.60 2.94 20.00
N LEU A 421 -9.42 2.06 19.01
CA LEU A 421 -8.13 1.85 18.34
C LEU A 421 -7.77 3.04 17.45
N ASP A 422 -8.77 3.77 16.92
CA ASP A 422 -8.56 5.00 16.14
C ASP A 422 -8.19 6.19 17.06
N ASP A 423 -8.40 6.08 18.38
CA ASP A 423 -8.07 7.08 19.39
C ASP A 423 -6.66 6.84 19.97
N SER A 424 -5.65 7.06 19.14
CA SER A 424 -4.24 6.85 19.47
C SER A 424 -3.77 7.83 20.57
N SER A 425 -3.65 7.37 21.81
CA SER A 425 -3.10 8.14 22.95
C SER A 425 -1.64 7.80 23.30
N GLY A 426 -1.06 6.80 22.64
CA GLY A 426 0.32 6.32 22.87
C GLY A 426 1.39 7.09 22.08
N LYS A 427 2.67 6.84 22.41
CA LYS A 427 3.82 7.44 21.70
C LYS A 427 3.90 7.05 20.22
N ARG A 428 3.43 5.85 19.90
CA ARG A 428 3.36 5.29 18.55
C ARG A 428 2.06 4.50 18.45
N ASP A 429 1.28 4.79 17.41
CA ASP A 429 0.15 3.95 17.06
C ASP A 429 0.67 2.63 16.47
N ILE A 430 0.11 1.52 16.91
CA ILE A 430 0.56 0.17 16.55
C ILE A 430 -0.61 -0.73 16.17
N ALA A 431 -1.85 -0.29 16.31
CA ALA A 431 -2.99 -1.18 16.28
C ALA A 431 -4.06 -0.68 15.31
N GLN A 432 -4.56 -1.57 14.47
CA GLN A 432 -5.66 -1.28 13.56
C GLN A 432 -6.72 -2.39 13.64
N PHE A 433 -7.96 -2.02 13.29
CA PHE A 433 -9.09 -2.95 13.26
C PHE A 433 -9.60 -3.16 11.84
N VAL A 434 -9.90 -4.42 11.50
CA VAL A 434 -10.47 -4.82 10.21
C VAL A 434 -11.70 -5.70 10.45
N GLN A 435 -12.86 -5.30 9.93
CA GLN A 435 -14.05 -6.15 9.98
C GLN A 435 -14.09 -7.04 8.73
N TYR A 436 -13.70 -8.32 8.87
CA TYR A 436 -13.49 -9.23 7.74
C TYR A 436 -14.68 -9.28 6.78
N ASN A 437 -15.91 -9.43 7.31
CA ASN A 437 -17.11 -9.58 6.51
C ASN A 437 -17.44 -8.36 5.63
N LYS A 438 -17.02 -7.14 6.01
CA LYS A 438 -17.23 -5.93 5.19
C LYS A 438 -16.37 -5.91 3.92
N HIS A 439 -15.21 -6.57 3.96
CA HIS A 439 -14.20 -6.48 2.90
C HIS A 439 -13.97 -7.82 2.17
N SER A 440 -14.45 -8.93 2.73
CA SER A 440 -14.23 -10.29 2.20
C SER A 440 -14.73 -10.53 0.77
N SER A 441 -15.64 -9.69 0.27
CA SER A 441 -16.14 -9.74 -1.10
C SER A 441 -15.14 -9.26 -2.15
N SER A 442 -14.12 -8.49 -1.73
CA SER A 442 -13.08 -7.94 -2.60
C SER A 442 -11.69 -8.22 -2.00
N PRO A 443 -10.92 -9.13 -2.61
CA PRO A 443 -9.54 -9.40 -2.16
C PRO A 443 -8.65 -8.15 -2.15
N VAL A 444 -8.90 -7.20 -3.05
CA VAL A 444 -8.17 -5.93 -3.14
C VAL A 444 -8.49 -5.05 -1.93
N ASP A 445 -9.77 -4.89 -1.62
CA ASP A 445 -10.23 -4.08 -0.49
C ASP A 445 -9.74 -4.68 0.83
N LEU A 446 -9.93 -5.99 1.04
CA LEU A 446 -9.43 -6.69 2.23
C LEU A 446 -7.92 -6.53 2.39
N THR A 447 -7.15 -6.57 1.30
CA THR A 447 -5.70 -6.36 1.36
C THR A 447 -5.35 -4.93 1.74
N SER A 448 -6.00 -3.95 1.11
CA SER A 448 -5.81 -2.53 1.36
C SER A 448 -6.06 -2.18 2.83
N VAL A 449 -7.21 -2.60 3.39
CA VAL A 449 -7.53 -2.33 4.80
C VAL A 449 -6.64 -3.09 5.77
N THR A 450 -6.18 -4.30 5.44
CA THR A 450 -5.27 -5.08 6.31
C THR A 450 -3.88 -4.45 6.40
N LEU A 451 -3.38 -3.89 5.31
CA LEU A 451 -2.03 -3.33 5.22
C LEU A 451 -1.99 -1.80 5.41
N LYS A 452 -3.14 -1.15 5.62
CA LYS A 452 -3.28 0.31 5.58
C LYS A 452 -2.24 1.04 6.42
N GLU A 453 -2.05 0.64 7.68
CA GLU A 453 -1.19 1.36 8.63
C GLU A 453 0.17 0.70 8.87
N ILE A 454 0.33 -0.58 8.52
CA ILE A 454 1.56 -1.34 8.76
C ILE A 454 2.82 -0.62 8.22
N PRO A 455 2.81 -0.04 7.00
CA PRO A 455 3.98 0.68 6.47
C PRO A 455 4.45 1.80 7.37
N ASP A 456 3.52 2.65 7.81
CA ASP A 456 3.83 3.80 8.63
C ASP A 456 4.25 3.38 10.04
N GLN A 457 3.63 2.32 10.58
CA GLN A 457 4.00 1.75 11.88
C GLN A 457 5.42 1.14 11.88
N VAL A 458 5.81 0.45 10.82
CA VAL A 458 7.16 -0.11 10.62
C VAL A 458 8.19 1.00 10.51
N VAL A 459 7.93 1.98 9.63
CA VAL A 459 8.81 3.13 9.42
C VAL A 459 8.96 3.94 10.71
N GLY A 460 7.84 4.26 11.36
CA GLY A 460 7.81 5.02 12.61
C GLY A 460 8.60 4.35 13.73
N TYR A 461 8.52 3.02 13.85
CA TYR A 461 9.34 2.28 14.81
C TYR A 461 10.84 2.44 14.52
N PHE A 462 11.31 2.09 13.32
CA PHE A 462 12.74 2.09 13.03
C PHE A 462 13.33 3.50 13.05
N GLN A 463 12.59 4.51 12.60
CA GLN A 463 12.97 5.91 12.74
C GLN A 463 13.09 6.33 14.21
N SER A 464 12.15 5.94 15.07
CA SER A 464 12.22 6.24 16.51
C SER A 464 13.44 5.61 17.20
N LYS A 465 13.97 4.52 16.63
CA LYS A 465 15.18 3.82 17.10
C LYS A 465 16.45 4.23 16.35
N CYS A 466 16.38 5.20 15.43
CA CYS A 466 17.49 5.61 14.56
C CYS A 466 18.13 4.45 13.77
N VAL A 467 17.31 3.49 13.33
CA VAL A 467 17.74 2.34 12.52
C VAL A 467 17.51 2.64 11.05
N SER A 468 18.58 2.65 10.26
CA SER A 468 18.50 2.78 8.79
C SER A 468 18.08 1.46 8.14
N PRO A 469 17.49 1.50 6.92
CA PRO A 469 17.28 0.34 6.06
C PRO A 469 18.52 -0.46 5.77
#